data_AF-A0A959QP77-F1
#
_entry.id   AF-A0A959QP77-F1
#
_cell.length_a   1.000
_cell.length_b   1.000
_cell.length_c   1.000
_cell.angle_alpha   90.00
_cell.angle_beta   90.00
_cell.angle_gamma   90.00
#
_symmetry.space_group_name_H-M   'P 1'
#
loop_
_entity.id
_entity.type
_entity.pdbx_description
1 polymer ?
#
loop_
_entity_poly.entity_id
_entity_poly.type
_entity_poly.pdbx_seq_one_letter_code
_entity_poly.pdbx_strand_id
1 'polypeptide(L)'
;MKQTSALLVFLLAVWMQSIAQTIPSDRVTDWSKAGHTDTLPVFSTTINIMNHGAVADGTTANDTAFANALSALNGQPGTIYFPAGNYLFKKPINIYRDSIVLKGEGASSKLAFDIGGPVDMINIIGSIDNTTYNTTTTVNKGDNTVKVNNGGDFSVGSYVFITDNDKILTTSAWAAGSTGQVLKIISISGNDLTVENKLRRNYTLNNTPVLKKLTLVKDVGIECMYIERKDATTDQTNNITFDKTVDCWVTGIESYNSNFAHVAVRHSTHALLRGNYMHHAHAYGGNGKAYGTLVEYGSGECLIENNIFEHLRHSMLVQSGANGNVFAYNYSFDPYWDEPPFPTNSAGDIVCHGNYPYLNLFEGNIIQSIVIDDSHGINGPFNTFFRNRAQLYGIFTNANPASDSMNYVGNEITSTLPGLAYYLLNGKGHFEYGNNVKSVIAPVGTNTISEKSLYLQAEPGYWLAHNTFPSIGAPHDYNTGRNSAIDRHDNNLPTDCTKNPVYTSIKSVSQEDMGILVSPNPFNNLVHISASISSAFTYRIYNTTGQILKEGSITTGNSTIETAELSSGLYILKVRNTQGTCAVFKLLKK
;
A
#
# COMPACT_ATOMS: atom_id res chain seq x y z
N MET A 1 -63.61 41.29 27.91
CA MET A 1 -63.39 39.93 27.37
C MET A 1 -61.94 39.79 27.00
N LYS A 2 -61.27 38.80 27.59
CA LYS A 2 -59.85 38.47 27.39
C LYS A 2 -59.69 37.81 26.03
N GLN A 3 -58.74 38.27 25.21
CA GLN A 3 -58.09 37.42 24.22
C GLN A 3 -56.59 37.65 24.28
N THR A 4 -55.93 36.60 24.73
CA THR A 4 -54.50 36.38 24.88
C THR A 4 -53.86 36.16 23.51
N SER A 5 -52.91 37.02 23.13
CA SER A 5 -51.99 36.76 22.01
C SER A 5 -50.88 35.84 22.49
N ALA A 6 -50.88 34.59 22.01
CA ALA A 6 -49.81 33.63 22.26
C ALA A 6 -48.61 33.94 21.36
N LEU A 7 -47.46 34.24 21.98
CA LEU A 7 -46.17 34.41 21.34
C LEU A 7 -45.60 33.01 21.04
N LEU A 8 -45.57 32.61 19.77
CA LEU A 8 -44.95 31.35 19.34
C LEU A 8 -43.45 31.58 19.14
N VAL A 9 -42.63 31.18 20.12
CA VAL A 9 -41.16 31.12 20.00
C VAL A 9 -40.80 29.84 19.26
N PHE A 10 -40.38 29.96 17.99
CA PHE A 10 -39.83 28.85 17.22
C PHE A 10 -38.34 28.68 17.57
N LEU A 11 -38.02 27.74 18.47
CA LEU A 11 -36.64 27.28 18.70
C LEU A 11 -36.24 26.34 17.55
N LEU A 12 -35.51 26.87 16.57
CA LEU A 12 -34.79 26.08 15.58
C LEU A 12 -33.55 25.45 16.24
N ALA A 13 -33.72 24.25 16.79
CA ALA A 13 -32.59 23.39 17.16
C ALA A 13 -31.99 22.82 15.87
N VAL A 14 -30.96 23.48 15.35
CA VAL A 14 -30.10 22.91 14.30
C VAL A 14 -29.29 21.79 14.94
N TRP A 15 -29.74 20.55 14.75
CA TRP A 15 -28.93 19.37 15.04
C TRP A 15 -27.80 19.30 14.01
N MET A 16 -26.67 19.96 14.29
CA MET A 16 -25.43 19.63 13.59
C MET A 16 -25.00 18.24 14.06
N GLN A 17 -25.28 17.21 13.28
CA GLN A 17 -24.58 15.94 13.44
C GLN A 17 -23.15 16.14 12.92
N SER A 18 -22.24 16.60 13.77
CA SER A 18 -20.82 16.43 13.50
C SER A 18 -20.52 14.94 13.67
N ILE A 19 -20.26 14.24 12.57
CA ILE A 19 -19.62 12.93 12.64
C ILE A 19 -18.21 13.19 13.19
N ALA A 20 -18.05 12.96 14.49
CA ALA A 20 -16.74 13.04 15.12
C ALA A 20 -15.89 11.92 14.55
N GLN A 21 -14.74 12.26 13.96
CA GLN A 21 -13.75 11.28 13.57
C GLN A 21 -13.27 10.48 14.79
N THR A 22 -13.04 9.19 14.62
CA THR A 22 -12.60 8.27 15.67
C THR A 22 -11.24 8.71 16.21
N ILE A 23 -10.28 8.98 15.32
CA ILE A 23 -8.93 9.45 15.71
C ILE A 23 -8.97 10.97 15.89
N PRO A 24 -8.39 11.57 16.96
CA PRO A 24 -8.28 13.02 17.12
C PRO A 24 -7.59 13.74 15.94
N SER A 25 -8.06 14.93 15.58
CA SER A 25 -7.63 15.65 14.36
C SER A 25 -6.20 16.17 14.41
N ASP A 26 -5.68 16.39 15.60
CA ASP A 26 -4.28 16.72 15.85
C ASP A 26 -3.34 15.53 15.66
N ARG A 27 -3.86 14.30 15.56
CA ARG A 27 -3.10 13.04 15.44
C ARG A 27 -3.14 12.44 14.04
N VAL A 28 -3.62 13.19 13.05
CA VAL A 28 -3.70 12.79 11.64
C VAL A 28 -3.12 13.85 10.71
N THR A 29 -2.96 13.49 9.44
CA THR A 29 -2.67 14.37 8.31
C THR A 29 -3.62 14.02 7.15
N ASP A 30 -3.61 14.80 6.08
CA ASP A 30 -4.42 14.53 4.91
C ASP A 30 -3.73 13.46 4.04
N TRP A 31 -4.08 12.19 4.27
CA TRP A 31 -3.57 11.07 3.48
C TRP A 31 -4.25 10.91 2.12
N SER A 32 -5.37 11.61 1.87
CA SER A 32 -6.10 11.52 0.59
C SER A 32 -5.30 12.05 -0.61
N LYS A 33 -4.19 12.73 -0.34
CA LYS A 33 -3.24 13.24 -1.33
C LYS A 33 -2.16 12.22 -1.72
N ALA A 34 -2.11 11.05 -1.12
CA ALA A 34 -1.06 10.07 -1.40
C ALA A 34 -1.22 9.45 -2.79
N GLY A 35 -0.08 9.16 -3.43
CA GLY A 35 0.02 8.59 -4.76
C GLY A 35 0.13 9.64 -5.85
N HIS A 36 0.17 9.15 -7.09
CA HIS A 36 0.25 9.98 -8.28
C HIS A 36 -0.93 10.97 -8.33
N THR A 37 -0.66 12.25 -8.61
CA THR A 37 -1.64 13.33 -8.49
C THR A 37 -2.71 13.38 -9.59
N ASP A 38 -2.49 12.67 -10.69
CA ASP A 38 -3.41 12.57 -11.83
C ASP A 38 -3.56 11.11 -12.29
N THR A 39 -4.23 10.91 -13.42
CA THR A 39 -4.19 9.69 -14.22
C THR A 39 -2.77 9.41 -14.68
N LEU A 40 -2.34 8.14 -14.64
CA LEU A 40 -1.02 7.76 -15.14
C LEU A 40 -0.88 8.18 -16.62
N PRO A 41 0.18 8.92 -16.99
CA PRO A 41 0.30 9.47 -18.33
C PRO A 41 0.57 8.38 -19.35
N VAL A 42 -0.04 8.52 -20.53
CA VAL A 42 0.23 7.67 -21.70
C VAL A 42 0.89 8.53 -22.77
N PHE A 43 2.17 8.31 -23.00
CA PHE A 43 2.91 9.04 -24.02
C PHE A 43 2.64 8.47 -25.41
N SER A 44 2.49 9.35 -26.40
CA SER A 44 2.22 8.98 -27.80
C SER A 44 3.42 8.36 -28.51
N THR A 45 4.64 8.72 -28.09
CA THR A 45 5.88 8.18 -28.64
C THR A 45 6.23 6.88 -27.94
N THR A 46 6.37 5.81 -28.72
CA THR A 46 6.84 4.51 -28.24
C THR A 46 8.05 4.05 -29.06
N ILE A 47 9.15 3.78 -28.37
CA ILE A 47 10.38 3.25 -28.93
C ILE A 47 10.49 1.77 -28.54
N ASN A 48 10.38 0.88 -29.52
CA ASN A 48 10.65 -0.55 -29.30
C ASN A 48 12.16 -0.77 -29.23
N ILE A 49 12.66 -1.26 -28.09
CA ILE A 49 14.09 -1.42 -27.84
C ILE A 49 14.78 -2.34 -28.86
N MET A 50 14.06 -3.29 -29.46
CA MET A 50 14.58 -4.19 -30.49
C MET A 50 15.05 -3.43 -31.75
N ASN A 51 14.43 -2.29 -32.07
CA ASN A 51 14.84 -1.44 -33.20
C ASN A 51 16.15 -0.68 -32.92
N HIS A 52 16.68 -0.77 -31.70
CA HIS A 52 17.86 -0.06 -31.24
C HIS A 52 19.01 -0.99 -30.84
N GLY A 53 18.95 -2.25 -31.30
CA GLY A 53 20.03 -3.23 -31.15
C GLY A 53 19.88 -4.13 -29.93
N ALA A 54 18.71 -4.18 -29.30
CA ALA A 54 18.48 -5.13 -28.22
C ALA A 54 18.41 -6.57 -28.74
N VAL A 55 18.88 -7.49 -27.91
CA VAL A 55 18.83 -8.93 -28.14
C VAL A 55 18.29 -9.58 -26.87
N ALA A 56 17.12 -10.20 -26.99
CA ALA A 56 16.34 -10.71 -25.86
C ALA A 56 16.62 -12.19 -25.54
N ASP A 57 17.90 -12.59 -25.58
CA ASP A 57 18.37 -13.98 -25.43
C ASP A 57 18.83 -14.35 -23.99
N GLY A 58 18.85 -13.38 -23.07
CA GLY A 58 19.30 -13.54 -21.69
C GLY A 58 20.82 -13.60 -21.50
N THR A 59 21.60 -13.41 -22.56
CA THR A 59 23.07 -13.55 -22.57
C THR A 59 23.78 -12.33 -23.16
N THR A 60 23.19 -11.70 -24.17
CA THR A 60 23.71 -10.49 -24.81
C THR A 60 23.38 -9.27 -23.96
N ALA A 61 24.38 -8.44 -23.67
CA ALA A 61 24.20 -7.23 -22.88
C ALA A 61 23.43 -6.15 -23.68
N ASN A 62 22.38 -5.60 -23.07
CA ASN A 62 21.45 -4.65 -23.68
C ASN A 62 21.71 -3.19 -23.27
N ASP A 63 22.82 -2.91 -22.58
CA ASP A 63 23.12 -1.57 -22.05
C ASP A 63 23.20 -0.51 -23.17
N THR A 64 23.89 -0.84 -24.27
CA THR A 64 23.99 0.04 -25.45
C THR A 64 22.65 0.20 -26.17
N ALA A 65 21.85 -0.88 -26.24
CA ALA A 65 20.53 -0.83 -26.86
C ALA A 65 19.58 0.10 -26.11
N PHE A 66 19.61 0.04 -24.79
CA PHE A 66 18.85 0.96 -23.93
C PHE A 66 19.29 2.41 -24.13
N ALA A 67 20.61 2.68 -24.12
CA ALA A 67 21.13 4.03 -24.35
C ALA A 67 20.66 4.59 -25.72
N ASN A 68 20.73 3.76 -26.77
CA ASN A 68 20.25 4.13 -28.11
C ASN A 68 18.74 4.41 -28.13
N ALA A 69 17.93 3.56 -27.47
CA ALA A 69 16.48 3.75 -27.38
C ALA A 69 16.12 5.04 -26.62
N LEU A 70 16.82 5.33 -25.52
CA LEU A 70 16.62 6.56 -24.75
C LEU A 70 17.00 7.81 -25.57
N SER A 71 18.12 7.76 -26.32
CA SER A 71 18.51 8.84 -27.24
C SER A 71 17.52 9.03 -28.39
N ALA A 72 16.88 7.96 -28.87
CA ALA A 72 15.89 8.03 -29.95
C ALA A 72 14.62 8.81 -29.58
N LEU A 73 14.33 8.96 -28.27
CA LEU A 73 13.28 9.88 -27.80
C LEU A 73 13.62 11.36 -28.02
N ASN A 74 14.88 11.69 -28.30
CA ASN A 74 15.35 13.05 -28.63
C ASN A 74 14.88 14.13 -27.62
N GLY A 75 14.97 13.82 -26.32
CA GLY A 75 14.57 14.73 -25.25
C GLY A 75 13.05 14.89 -25.08
N GLN A 76 12.21 14.20 -25.86
CA GLN A 76 10.75 14.25 -25.72
C GLN A 76 10.23 13.19 -24.73
N PRO A 77 9.00 13.37 -24.19
CA PRO A 77 8.27 12.33 -23.48
C PRO A 77 8.09 11.06 -24.32
N GLY A 78 8.16 9.89 -23.68
CA GLY A 78 7.91 8.66 -24.40
C GLY A 78 8.08 7.38 -23.60
N THR A 79 7.68 6.28 -24.24
CA THR A 79 7.76 4.93 -23.70
C THR A 79 8.88 4.16 -24.37
N ILE A 80 9.79 3.57 -23.61
CA ILE A 80 10.70 2.52 -24.07
C ILE A 80 10.01 1.19 -23.83
N TYR A 81 9.62 0.54 -24.92
CA TYR A 81 8.86 -0.70 -24.91
C TYR A 81 9.78 -1.91 -25.08
N PHE A 82 9.64 -2.87 -24.17
CA PHE A 82 10.33 -4.15 -24.13
C PHE A 82 9.32 -5.25 -24.52
N PRO A 83 9.37 -5.80 -25.74
CA PRO A 83 8.55 -6.97 -26.07
C PRO A 83 9.02 -8.20 -25.27
N ALA A 84 8.21 -9.26 -25.26
CA ALA A 84 8.57 -10.53 -24.64
C ALA A 84 10.00 -11.01 -24.99
N GLY A 85 10.76 -11.39 -23.98
CA GLY A 85 12.14 -11.84 -24.09
C GLY A 85 12.96 -11.54 -22.82
N ASN A 86 14.21 -11.99 -22.80
CA ASN A 86 15.11 -11.86 -21.66
C ASN A 86 16.27 -10.90 -21.99
N TYR A 87 16.28 -9.74 -21.35
CA TYR A 87 17.24 -8.66 -21.59
C TYR A 87 18.26 -8.61 -20.47
N LEU A 88 19.49 -9.04 -20.74
CA LEU A 88 20.59 -8.94 -19.78
C LEU A 88 21.13 -7.50 -19.75
N PHE A 89 21.27 -6.95 -18.56
CA PHE A 89 21.93 -5.67 -18.29
C PHE A 89 23.18 -5.91 -17.45
N LYS A 90 24.30 -5.32 -17.88
CA LYS A 90 25.59 -5.33 -17.18
C LYS A 90 25.91 -3.96 -16.57
N LYS A 91 25.04 -2.97 -16.79
CA LYS A 91 25.10 -1.61 -16.25
C LYS A 91 23.73 -1.22 -15.70
N PRO A 92 23.68 -0.26 -14.76
CA PRO A 92 22.41 0.30 -14.32
C PRO A 92 21.70 1.05 -15.44
N ILE A 93 20.36 1.08 -15.36
CA ILE A 93 19.52 2.02 -16.10
C ILE A 93 19.45 3.32 -15.29
N ASN A 94 19.85 4.43 -15.88
CA ASN A 94 19.81 5.74 -15.24
C ASN A 94 18.90 6.70 -16.00
N ILE A 95 17.94 7.28 -15.31
CA ILE A 95 16.96 8.25 -15.82
C ILE A 95 17.07 9.53 -14.99
N TYR A 96 17.53 10.61 -15.63
CA TYR A 96 17.73 11.93 -15.01
C TYR A 96 16.82 13.00 -15.62
N ARG A 97 15.73 12.59 -16.27
CA ARG A 97 14.80 13.50 -16.96
C ARG A 97 13.37 12.97 -16.86
N ASP A 98 12.43 13.89 -17.07
CA ASP A 98 11.02 13.63 -16.90
C ASP A 98 10.41 12.76 -18.02
N SER A 99 9.23 12.22 -17.73
CA SER A 99 8.29 11.70 -18.74
C SER A 99 8.81 10.51 -19.54
N ILE A 100 9.42 9.54 -18.84
CA ILE A 100 9.91 8.28 -19.40
C ILE A 100 9.12 7.12 -18.82
N VAL A 101 8.58 6.24 -19.67
CA VAL A 101 8.01 4.96 -19.22
C VAL A 101 8.85 3.80 -19.73
N LEU A 102 9.27 2.91 -18.85
CA LEU A 102 9.76 1.58 -19.21
C LEU A 102 8.56 0.63 -19.16
N LYS A 103 8.21 -0.01 -20.28
CA LYS A 103 7.00 -0.84 -20.37
C LYS A 103 7.27 -2.20 -21.00
N GLY A 104 6.83 -3.26 -20.32
CA GLY A 104 6.86 -4.62 -20.85
C GLY A 104 5.48 -5.20 -21.16
N GLU A 105 5.44 -6.53 -21.33
CA GLU A 105 4.25 -7.34 -21.59
C GLU A 105 3.91 -8.30 -20.42
N GLY A 106 4.22 -7.88 -19.20
CA GLY A 106 4.15 -8.68 -17.99
C GLY A 106 5.41 -9.53 -17.80
N ALA A 107 5.28 -10.67 -17.12
CA ALA A 107 6.41 -11.55 -16.77
C ALA A 107 7.19 -12.09 -17.99
N SER A 108 6.62 -12.03 -19.20
CA SER A 108 7.31 -12.41 -20.44
C SER A 108 8.41 -11.43 -20.84
N SER A 109 8.38 -10.18 -20.35
CA SER A 109 9.41 -9.17 -20.57
C SER A 109 10.33 -9.10 -19.36
N LYS A 110 11.48 -9.78 -19.44
CA LYS A 110 12.40 -9.99 -18.33
C LYS A 110 13.62 -9.08 -18.46
N LEU A 111 13.83 -8.18 -17.51
CA LEU A 111 15.06 -7.41 -17.34
C LEU A 111 15.90 -8.07 -16.25
N ALA A 112 17.03 -8.65 -16.64
CA ALA A 112 17.92 -9.34 -15.71
C ALA A 112 19.20 -8.54 -15.54
N PHE A 113 19.49 -8.10 -14.33
CA PHE A 113 20.65 -7.27 -14.01
C PHE A 113 21.74 -8.11 -13.36
N ASP A 114 22.93 -8.07 -13.93
CA ASP A 114 24.13 -8.76 -13.45
C ASP A 114 25.30 -7.77 -13.52
N ILE A 115 25.22 -6.74 -12.68
CA ILE A 115 26.00 -5.50 -12.82
C ILE A 115 27.42 -5.66 -12.24
N GLY A 116 27.57 -6.45 -11.18
CA GLY A 116 28.87 -6.72 -10.56
C GLY A 116 29.44 -5.49 -9.84
N GLY A 117 28.74 -5.02 -8.80
CA GLY A 117 29.20 -3.90 -7.97
C GLY A 117 28.09 -3.32 -7.07
N PRO A 118 28.43 -2.41 -6.15
CA PRO A 118 27.49 -1.80 -5.20
C PRO A 118 26.65 -0.70 -5.86
N VAL A 119 25.91 -1.06 -6.91
CA VAL A 119 25.10 -0.15 -7.71
C VAL A 119 23.65 -0.63 -7.74
N ASP A 120 22.73 0.32 -7.62
CA ASP A 120 21.29 0.11 -7.79
C ASP A 120 20.95 -0.17 -9.27
N MET A 121 19.92 -0.96 -9.57
CA MET A 121 19.68 -1.39 -10.96
C MET A 121 19.04 -0.31 -11.83
N ILE A 122 17.92 0.27 -11.37
CA ILE A 122 17.18 1.31 -12.08
C ILE A 122 17.09 2.56 -11.21
N ASN A 123 17.74 3.64 -11.65
CA ASN A 123 17.89 4.89 -10.93
C ASN A 123 17.07 6.00 -11.59
N ILE A 124 16.11 6.57 -10.87
CA ILE A 124 15.37 7.76 -11.26
C ILE A 124 15.74 8.85 -10.25
N ILE A 125 16.61 9.77 -10.66
CA ILE A 125 17.31 10.66 -9.72
C ILE A 125 17.21 12.12 -10.15
N GLY A 126 16.60 12.95 -9.29
CA GLY A 126 16.67 14.40 -9.36
C GLY A 126 17.86 14.98 -8.58
N SER A 127 17.86 16.29 -8.35
CA SER A 127 18.94 16.99 -7.65
C SER A 127 18.46 17.91 -6.54
N ILE A 128 19.37 18.23 -5.62
CA ILE A 128 19.14 19.15 -4.51
C ILE A 128 20.21 20.25 -4.55
N ASP A 129 19.78 21.49 -4.44
CA ASP A 129 20.65 22.64 -4.22
C ASP A 129 20.90 22.79 -2.71
N ASN A 130 22.17 22.74 -2.32
CA ASN A 130 22.56 22.84 -0.91
C ASN A 130 22.56 24.28 -0.38
N THR A 131 22.22 25.28 -1.20
CA THR A 131 21.94 26.65 -0.74
C THR A 131 20.76 26.63 0.22
N THR A 132 20.99 27.15 1.43
CA THR A 132 19.99 27.17 2.50
C THR A 132 19.29 28.51 2.62
N TYR A 133 17.97 28.48 2.72
CA TYR A 133 17.13 29.65 2.98
C TYR A 133 16.52 29.53 4.37
N ASN A 134 17.01 30.33 5.31
CA ASN A 134 16.53 30.28 6.70
C ASN A 134 15.08 30.71 6.79
N THR A 135 14.31 30.01 7.63
CA THR A 135 13.02 30.52 8.06
C THR A 135 13.22 31.69 9.03
N THR A 136 12.33 32.67 9.01
CA THR A 136 12.38 33.85 9.90
C THR A 136 11.38 33.77 11.05
N THR A 137 10.50 32.77 11.01
CA THR A 137 9.53 32.44 12.07
C THR A 137 9.53 30.94 12.32
N THR A 138 9.07 30.53 13.51
CA THR A 138 8.68 29.13 13.77
C THR A 138 7.60 28.74 12.78
N VAL A 139 7.72 27.53 12.21
CA VAL A 139 6.69 26.92 11.36
C VAL A 139 6.04 25.79 12.15
N ASN A 140 4.74 25.85 12.37
CA ASN A 140 4.02 24.88 13.20
C ASN A 140 3.42 23.75 12.36
N LYS A 141 3.20 22.60 12.99
CA LYS A 141 2.39 21.52 12.41
C LYS A 141 1.00 22.08 12.07
N GLY A 142 0.56 21.84 10.84
CA GLY A 142 -0.72 22.31 10.33
C GLY A 142 -0.65 23.64 9.58
N ASP A 143 0.45 24.40 9.70
CA ASP A 143 0.68 25.59 8.88
C ASP A 143 0.82 25.20 7.40
N ASN A 144 0.51 26.13 6.50
CA ASN A 144 0.75 26.00 5.06
C ASN A 144 1.54 27.19 4.49
N THR A 145 2.14 28.01 5.35
CA THR A 145 2.97 29.15 4.96
C THR A 145 4.32 29.05 5.65
N VAL A 146 5.39 29.26 4.90
CA VAL A 146 6.78 29.29 5.38
C VAL A 146 7.37 30.65 5.05
N LYS A 147 7.75 31.41 6.08
CA LYS A 147 8.37 32.73 5.92
C LYS A 147 9.89 32.61 5.87
N VAL A 148 10.50 33.01 4.76
CA VAL A 148 11.95 32.91 4.52
C VAL A 148 12.64 34.27 4.59
N ASN A 149 13.98 34.27 4.66
CA ASN A 149 14.78 35.48 4.60
C ASN A 149 14.76 36.19 3.22
N ASN A 150 14.61 35.42 2.13
CA ASN A 150 14.51 35.93 0.76
C ASN A 150 13.55 35.07 -0.07
N GLY A 151 12.33 35.55 -0.29
CA GLY A 151 11.33 34.87 -1.13
C GLY A 151 11.54 35.06 -2.64
N GLY A 152 12.31 36.06 -3.05
CA GLY A 152 12.54 36.41 -4.46
C GLY A 152 13.32 35.37 -5.26
N ASP A 153 13.97 34.43 -4.57
CA ASP A 153 14.74 33.35 -5.18
C ASP A 153 13.88 32.12 -5.53
N PHE A 154 12.60 32.10 -5.16
CA PHE A 154 11.69 30.98 -5.40
C PHE A 154 10.74 31.24 -6.57
N SER A 155 10.11 30.20 -7.06
CA SER A 155 9.08 30.28 -8.11
C SER A 155 7.88 29.44 -7.75
N VAL A 156 6.67 29.91 -8.09
CA VAL A 156 5.45 29.10 -7.96
C VAL A 156 5.58 27.84 -8.81
N GLY A 157 5.17 26.70 -8.27
CA GLY A 157 5.31 25.37 -8.86
C GLY A 157 6.63 24.68 -8.55
N SER A 158 7.63 25.38 -8.00
CA SER A 158 8.91 24.76 -7.60
C SER A 158 8.80 23.96 -6.31
N TYR A 159 9.72 23.01 -6.14
CA TYR A 159 9.79 22.13 -4.98
C TYR A 159 10.96 22.52 -4.07
N VAL A 160 10.73 22.39 -2.77
CA VAL A 160 11.73 22.61 -1.72
C VAL A 160 11.68 21.49 -0.71
N PHE A 161 12.81 21.22 -0.05
CA PHE A 161 12.87 20.39 1.14
C PHE A 161 12.98 21.31 2.37
N ILE A 162 12.03 21.21 3.30
CA ILE A 162 12.17 21.84 4.62
C ILE A 162 12.83 20.86 5.58
N THR A 163 13.84 21.33 6.32
CA THR A 163 14.50 20.59 7.40
C THR A 163 15.03 21.56 8.46
N ASP A 164 15.59 21.04 9.54
CA ASP A 164 16.22 21.79 10.62
C ASP A 164 17.38 20.98 11.21
N ASN A 165 18.01 21.47 12.27
CA ASN A 165 18.96 20.70 13.06
C ASN A 165 18.21 19.64 13.87
N ASP A 166 18.10 18.44 13.30
CA ASP A 166 17.29 17.33 13.79
C ASP A 166 18.05 16.33 14.67
N LYS A 167 19.22 16.71 15.20
CA LYS A 167 20.05 15.85 16.07
C LYS A 167 19.31 15.25 17.26
N ILE A 168 18.25 15.90 17.73
CA ILE A 168 17.42 15.39 18.84
C ILE A 168 16.36 14.37 18.38
N LEU A 169 16.11 14.27 17.08
CA LEU A 169 15.12 13.38 16.46
C LEU A 169 15.80 12.15 15.84
N THR A 170 17.01 12.30 15.30
CA THR A 170 17.75 11.23 14.62
C THR A 170 18.81 10.62 15.52
N THR A 171 18.97 9.29 15.50
CA THR A 171 20.03 8.60 16.24
C THR A 171 21.23 8.27 15.34
N SER A 172 20.97 7.93 14.09
CA SER A 172 22.02 7.51 13.16
C SER A 172 22.61 8.69 12.41
N ALA A 173 23.94 8.74 12.29
CA ALA A 173 24.65 9.83 11.59
C ALA A 173 24.25 9.96 10.11
N TRP A 174 23.92 8.84 9.45
CA TRP A 174 23.47 8.82 8.06
C TRP A 174 22.08 9.47 7.86
N ALA A 175 21.28 9.60 8.93
CA ALA A 175 19.96 10.19 8.90
C ALA A 175 19.96 11.68 9.27
N ALA A 176 21.11 12.29 9.58
CA ALA A 176 21.17 13.69 9.98
C ALA A 176 20.63 14.63 8.88
N GLY A 177 19.73 15.54 9.25
CA GLY A 177 19.05 16.47 8.34
C GLY A 177 18.01 15.81 7.43
N SER A 178 17.60 14.57 7.72
CA SER A 178 16.62 13.83 6.92
C SER A 178 15.18 14.01 7.39
N THR A 179 14.98 14.43 8.65
CA THR A 179 13.63 14.67 9.15
C THR A 179 13.13 15.97 8.56
N GLY A 180 12.12 15.89 7.70
CA GLY A 180 11.73 17.01 6.85
C GLY A 180 10.57 16.67 5.95
N GLN A 181 10.25 17.55 5.02
CA GLN A 181 9.15 17.36 4.08
C GLN A 181 9.49 17.98 2.73
N VAL A 182 9.16 17.27 1.64
CA VAL A 182 9.15 17.83 0.29
C VAL A 182 7.88 18.67 0.13
N LEU A 183 8.02 19.93 -0.29
CA LEU A 183 6.93 20.91 -0.40
C LEU A 183 6.90 21.54 -1.78
N LYS A 184 5.71 21.61 -2.37
CA LYS A 184 5.43 22.37 -3.58
C LYS A 184 4.96 23.78 -3.23
N ILE A 185 5.58 24.80 -3.79
CA ILE A 185 5.18 26.20 -3.59
C ILE A 185 4.01 26.52 -4.51
N ILE A 186 2.89 26.99 -3.96
CA ILE A 186 1.67 27.33 -4.73
C ILE A 186 1.41 28.84 -4.82
N SER A 187 1.98 29.65 -3.93
CA SER A 187 1.96 31.11 -4.05
C SER A 187 3.13 31.75 -3.30
N ILE A 188 3.51 32.96 -3.72
CA ILE A 188 4.59 33.74 -3.11
C ILE A 188 4.08 35.18 -2.91
N SER A 189 4.20 35.70 -1.69
CA SER A 189 3.90 37.10 -1.37
C SER A 189 5.06 37.68 -0.57
N GLY A 190 5.97 38.38 -1.25
CA GLY A 190 7.21 38.87 -0.63
C GLY A 190 8.06 37.69 -0.14
N ASN A 191 8.19 37.57 1.19
CA ASN A 191 8.96 36.51 1.85
C ASN A 191 8.11 35.34 2.38
N ASP A 192 6.79 35.40 2.19
CA ASP A 192 5.87 34.35 2.61
C ASP A 192 5.61 33.38 1.43
N LEU A 193 6.02 32.13 1.60
CA LEU A 193 5.81 31.04 0.65
C LEU A 193 4.62 30.21 1.11
N THR A 194 3.54 30.14 0.32
CA THR A 194 2.44 29.21 0.61
C THR A 194 2.72 27.87 -0.08
N VAL A 195 2.56 26.78 0.65
CA VAL A 195 2.82 25.41 0.17
C VAL A 195 1.52 24.59 0.06
N GLU A 196 1.51 23.63 -0.87
CA GLU A 196 0.34 22.81 -1.19
C GLU A 196 -0.11 21.91 -0.03
N ASN A 197 0.86 21.31 0.67
CA ASN A 197 0.63 20.40 1.78
C ASN A 197 1.00 21.06 3.10
N LYS A 198 0.13 20.91 4.10
CA LYS A 198 0.37 21.40 5.45
C LYS A 198 1.62 20.75 6.04
N LEU A 199 2.34 21.49 6.87
CA LEU A 199 3.52 20.99 7.57
C LEU A 199 3.11 19.91 8.57
N ARG A 200 3.85 18.81 8.59
CA ARG A 200 3.54 17.65 9.43
C ARG A 200 4.21 17.65 10.80
N ARG A 201 5.17 18.55 11.03
CA ARG A 201 5.83 18.76 12.33
C ARG A 201 6.15 20.23 12.57
N ASN A 202 6.50 20.56 13.81
CA ASN A 202 7.02 21.87 14.16
C ASN A 202 8.49 22.01 13.73
N TYR A 203 8.85 23.20 13.27
CA TYR A 203 10.20 23.64 12.98
C TYR A 203 10.45 24.92 13.78
N THR A 204 11.15 24.78 14.91
CA THR A 204 11.39 25.90 15.84
C THR A 204 12.65 26.66 15.47
N LEU A 205 12.68 27.98 15.67
CA LEU A 205 13.86 28.79 15.35
C LEU A 205 15.14 28.35 16.09
N ASN A 206 15.00 27.74 17.27
CA ASN A 206 16.14 27.18 18.02
C ASN A 206 16.85 26.04 17.29
N ASN A 207 16.12 25.33 16.41
CA ASN A 207 16.68 24.27 15.58
C ASN A 207 17.14 24.79 14.21
N THR A 208 17.13 26.11 13.99
CA THR A 208 17.59 26.75 12.73
C THR A 208 16.97 26.14 11.46
N PRO A 209 15.66 26.29 11.22
CA PRO A 209 15.02 25.67 10.08
C PRO A 209 15.44 26.31 8.75
N VAL A 210 15.57 25.48 7.72
CA VAL A 210 16.00 25.90 6.39
C VAL A 210 15.15 25.25 5.30
N LEU A 211 15.04 25.94 4.17
CA LEU A 211 14.63 25.35 2.89
C LEU A 211 15.84 25.10 2.00
N LYS A 212 15.81 24.00 1.26
CA LYS A 212 16.72 23.68 0.14
C LYS A 212 15.89 23.46 -1.12
N LYS A 213 16.34 23.96 -2.27
CA LYS A 213 15.59 23.77 -3.53
C LYS A 213 15.81 22.37 -4.08
N LEU A 214 14.76 21.79 -4.64
CA LEU A 214 14.77 20.48 -5.29
C LEU A 214 14.48 20.65 -6.79
N THR A 215 15.27 19.98 -7.62
CA THR A 215 14.93 19.71 -9.01
C THR A 215 14.50 18.25 -9.09
N LEU A 216 13.20 18.03 -9.01
CA LEU A 216 12.63 16.68 -9.02
C LEU A 216 12.54 16.14 -10.45
N VAL A 217 12.81 14.84 -10.63
CA VAL A 217 12.42 14.12 -11.85
C VAL A 217 10.95 13.74 -11.77
N LYS A 218 10.18 14.04 -12.82
CA LYS A 218 8.72 13.92 -12.85
C LYS A 218 8.20 12.91 -13.87
N ASP A 219 7.08 12.27 -13.57
CA ASP A 219 6.30 11.44 -14.49
C ASP A 219 7.10 10.26 -15.10
N VAL A 220 7.92 9.57 -14.29
CA VAL A 220 8.68 8.39 -14.73
C VAL A 220 8.06 7.10 -14.21
N GLY A 221 7.85 6.13 -15.11
CA GLY A 221 7.12 4.91 -14.84
C GLY A 221 7.87 3.63 -15.18
N ILE A 222 7.61 2.57 -14.42
CA ILE A 222 8.02 1.20 -14.74
C ILE A 222 6.77 0.30 -14.69
N GLU A 223 6.46 -0.33 -15.82
CA GLU A 223 5.18 -1.02 -15.99
C GLU A 223 5.34 -2.44 -16.55
N CYS A 224 4.60 -3.38 -15.97
CA CYS A 224 4.29 -4.68 -16.58
C CYS A 224 5.52 -5.45 -17.05
N MET A 225 6.45 -5.78 -16.15
CA MET A 225 7.67 -6.52 -16.49
C MET A 225 8.20 -7.33 -15.33
N TYR A 226 9.02 -8.33 -15.64
CA TYR A 226 9.81 -9.05 -14.66
C TYR A 226 11.19 -8.40 -14.52
N ILE A 227 11.62 -8.16 -13.30
CA ILE A 227 12.90 -7.53 -12.95
C ILE A 227 13.64 -8.44 -11.99
N GLU A 228 14.87 -8.83 -12.32
CA GLU A 228 15.70 -9.69 -11.47
C GLU A 228 17.05 -9.08 -11.18
N ARG A 229 17.45 -9.11 -9.91
CA ARG A 229 18.83 -8.92 -9.50
C ARG A 229 19.55 -10.26 -9.48
N LYS A 230 20.41 -10.53 -10.46
CA LYS A 230 21.16 -11.79 -10.56
C LYS A 230 22.37 -11.82 -9.63
N ASP A 231 23.08 -10.71 -9.50
CA ASP A 231 24.30 -10.64 -8.68
C ASP A 231 23.99 -10.28 -7.23
N ALA A 232 24.58 -11.03 -6.30
CA ALA A 232 24.57 -10.73 -4.88
C ALA A 232 25.68 -9.72 -4.53
N THR A 233 25.39 -8.74 -3.70
CA THR A 233 26.39 -7.77 -3.20
C THR A 233 26.49 -7.79 -1.69
N THR A 234 27.69 -7.51 -1.16
CA THR A 234 27.87 -7.25 0.28
C THR A 234 27.20 -5.95 0.67
N ASP A 235 27.37 -4.89 -0.12
CA ASP A 235 26.73 -3.60 0.11
C ASP A 235 25.21 -3.65 -0.13
N GLN A 236 24.50 -2.71 0.50
CA GLN A 236 23.08 -2.48 0.28
C GLN A 236 22.87 -1.76 -1.06
N THR A 237 22.18 -2.42 -1.99
CA THR A 237 21.81 -1.84 -3.29
C THR A 237 20.37 -2.19 -3.65
N ASN A 238 19.62 -1.22 -4.12
CA ASN A 238 18.22 -1.34 -4.47
C ASN A 238 18.03 -1.87 -5.89
N ASN A 239 16.87 -2.48 -6.12
CA ASN A 239 16.46 -2.82 -7.47
C ASN A 239 15.97 -1.57 -8.21
N ILE A 240 15.07 -0.80 -7.61
CA ILE A 240 14.54 0.46 -8.18
C ILE A 240 14.70 1.57 -7.15
N THR A 241 15.26 2.70 -7.56
CA THR A 241 15.46 3.88 -6.71
C THR A 241 14.76 5.09 -7.30
N PHE A 242 13.81 5.65 -6.54
CA PHE A 242 13.29 6.99 -6.70
C PHE A 242 13.97 7.91 -5.69
N ASP A 243 14.83 8.81 -6.15
CA ASP A 243 15.47 9.79 -5.28
C ASP A 243 15.30 11.22 -5.82
N LYS A 244 14.60 12.07 -5.07
CA LYS A 244 14.18 13.40 -5.51
C LYS A 244 13.32 13.32 -6.77
N THR A 245 12.19 12.63 -6.66
CA THR A 245 11.20 12.49 -7.73
C THR A 245 9.82 12.95 -7.31
N VAL A 246 8.95 13.17 -8.29
CA VAL A 246 7.52 13.46 -8.10
C VAL A 246 6.66 12.74 -9.14
N ASP A 247 5.47 12.28 -8.76
CA ASP A 247 4.51 11.62 -9.66
C ASP A 247 5.13 10.45 -10.45
N CYS A 248 6.00 9.67 -9.81
CA CYS A 248 6.62 8.48 -10.42
C CYS A 248 5.91 7.21 -9.98
N TRP A 249 5.94 6.15 -10.80
CA TRP A 249 5.19 4.93 -10.49
C TRP A 249 5.89 3.63 -10.87
N VAL A 250 5.49 2.58 -10.16
CA VAL A 250 5.82 1.18 -10.45
C VAL A 250 4.53 0.38 -10.39
N THR A 251 4.12 -0.19 -11.51
CA THR A 251 2.86 -0.96 -11.60
C THR A 251 3.00 -2.27 -12.33
N GLY A 252 2.40 -3.31 -11.77
CA GLY A 252 2.39 -4.65 -12.37
C GLY A 252 3.78 -5.25 -12.57
N ILE A 253 4.80 -4.91 -11.78
CA ILE A 253 6.09 -5.59 -11.90
C ILE A 253 6.15 -6.83 -11.03
N GLU A 254 6.91 -7.83 -11.48
CA GLU A 254 7.46 -8.88 -10.62
C GLU A 254 8.93 -8.53 -10.38
N SER A 255 9.34 -8.36 -9.13
CA SER A 255 10.71 -8.05 -8.73
C SER A 255 11.27 -9.20 -7.91
N TYR A 256 12.28 -9.88 -8.46
CA TYR A 256 12.86 -11.09 -7.89
C TYR A 256 14.31 -10.86 -7.43
N ASN A 257 14.56 -11.23 -6.18
CA ASN A 257 15.80 -11.01 -5.43
C ASN A 257 16.19 -9.53 -5.30
N SER A 258 16.47 -9.11 -4.07
CA SER A 258 17.09 -7.82 -3.76
C SER A 258 18.38 -8.00 -2.96
N ASN A 259 19.29 -7.02 -3.08
CA ASN A 259 20.46 -6.90 -2.20
C ASN A 259 20.21 -5.94 -1.02
N PHE A 260 19.16 -5.13 -1.10
CA PHE A 260 18.68 -4.27 -0.02
C PHE A 260 17.16 -4.14 -0.06
N ALA A 261 16.61 -3.31 -0.97
CA ALA A 261 15.18 -3.17 -1.20
C ALA A 261 14.79 -3.45 -2.65
N HIS A 262 13.57 -3.93 -2.88
CA HIS A 262 13.01 -4.01 -4.24
C HIS A 262 12.68 -2.62 -4.79
N VAL A 263 12.11 -1.73 -3.97
CA VAL A 263 11.91 -0.33 -4.32
C VAL A 263 12.25 0.58 -3.15
N ALA A 264 13.11 1.58 -3.39
CA ALA A 264 13.45 2.62 -2.41
C ALA A 264 12.96 4.00 -2.88
N VAL A 265 12.35 4.75 -1.97
CA VAL A 265 11.82 6.10 -2.21
C VAL A 265 12.45 7.08 -1.21
N ARG A 266 13.21 8.06 -1.75
CA ARG A 266 14.08 8.97 -0.97
C ARG A 266 13.84 10.41 -1.39
N HIS A 267 13.67 11.35 -0.44
CA HIS A 267 13.38 12.77 -0.71
C HIS A 267 12.34 13.01 -1.82
N SER A 268 11.33 12.16 -1.92
CA SER A 268 10.38 12.15 -3.04
C SER A 268 8.95 12.32 -2.56
N THR A 269 8.05 12.68 -3.47
CA THR A 269 6.63 12.84 -3.18
C THR A 269 5.74 12.24 -4.27
N HIS A 270 4.51 11.84 -3.94
CA HIS A 270 3.54 11.33 -4.91
C HIS A 270 3.98 10.09 -5.71
N ALA A 271 4.81 9.22 -5.13
CA ALA A 271 5.14 7.93 -5.76
C ALA A 271 3.95 6.95 -5.67
N LEU A 272 3.66 6.21 -6.74
CA LEU A 272 2.63 5.16 -6.77
C LEU A 272 3.25 3.78 -7.02
N LEU A 273 3.13 2.88 -6.05
CA LEU A 273 3.54 1.48 -6.17
C LEU A 273 2.29 0.61 -6.05
N ARG A 274 1.75 0.13 -7.17
CA ARG A 274 0.47 -0.60 -7.19
C ARG A 274 0.52 -1.92 -7.96
N GLY A 275 -0.07 -2.97 -7.38
CA GLY A 275 -0.32 -4.21 -8.13
C GLY A 275 0.95 -5.01 -8.43
N ASN A 276 2.02 -4.81 -7.67
CA ASN A 276 3.30 -5.47 -7.89
C ASN A 276 3.41 -6.78 -7.10
N TYR A 277 4.40 -7.60 -7.46
CA TYR A 277 4.90 -8.74 -6.71
C TYR A 277 6.38 -8.55 -6.42
N MET A 278 6.75 -8.48 -5.14
CA MET A 278 8.14 -8.26 -4.72
C MET A 278 8.55 -9.39 -3.78
N HIS A 279 9.55 -10.17 -4.17
CA HIS A 279 9.86 -11.38 -3.44
C HIS A 279 11.33 -11.80 -3.51
N HIS A 280 11.73 -12.44 -2.42
CA HIS A 280 13.06 -13.00 -2.18
C HIS A 280 14.21 -11.98 -2.17
N ALA A 281 15.34 -12.40 -1.65
CA ALA A 281 16.55 -11.62 -1.52
C ALA A 281 17.79 -12.52 -1.51
N HIS A 282 18.96 -11.91 -1.76
CA HIS A 282 20.23 -12.63 -1.69
C HIS A 282 20.71 -12.88 -0.25
N ALA A 283 20.16 -12.18 0.74
CA ALA A 283 20.54 -12.32 2.15
C ALA A 283 19.43 -11.87 3.10
N TYR A 284 19.34 -12.54 4.26
CA TYR A 284 18.25 -12.39 5.23
C TYR A 284 18.71 -12.14 6.67
N GLY A 285 20.01 -11.87 6.85
CA GLY A 285 20.62 -11.67 8.16
C GLY A 285 20.72 -10.22 8.59
N GLY A 286 21.58 -10.00 9.57
CA GLY A 286 21.94 -8.67 10.05
C GLY A 286 22.47 -7.75 8.95
N ASN A 287 22.48 -6.44 9.22
CA ASN A 287 22.79 -5.35 8.29
C ASN A 287 21.65 -4.96 7.32
N GLY A 288 20.41 -5.29 7.64
CA GLY A 288 19.23 -4.69 7.01
C GLY A 288 19.12 -4.94 5.51
N LYS A 289 18.71 -6.14 5.10
CA LYS A 289 18.44 -6.50 3.69
C LYS A 289 17.04 -7.11 3.54
N ALA A 290 16.69 -7.54 2.33
CA ALA A 290 15.41 -8.19 2.01
C ALA A 290 14.19 -7.31 2.31
N TYR A 291 14.22 -6.06 1.84
CA TYR A 291 13.12 -5.12 1.98
C TYR A 291 12.25 -5.10 0.73
N GLY A 292 10.92 -5.09 0.89
CA GLY A 292 9.99 -4.95 -0.22
C GLY A 292 10.02 -3.51 -0.71
N THR A 293 9.31 -2.64 0.01
CA THR A 293 9.33 -1.19 -0.21
C THR A 293 9.92 -0.45 0.98
N LEU A 294 10.92 0.38 0.70
CA LEU A 294 11.60 1.26 1.66
C LEU A 294 11.24 2.73 1.35
N VAL A 295 10.62 3.43 2.31
CA VAL A 295 10.34 4.87 2.21
C VAL A 295 11.10 5.62 3.29
N GLU A 296 11.89 6.61 2.89
CA GLU A 296 12.86 7.26 3.77
C GLU A 296 13.22 8.70 3.35
N TYR A 297 14.04 9.36 4.17
CA TYR A 297 14.58 10.70 3.96
C TYR A 297 13.52 11.77 3.70
N GLY A 298 12.53 11.85 4.59
CA GLY A 298 11.47 12.86 4.51
C GLY A 298 10.54 12.72 3.31
N SER A 299 10.58 11.57 2.60
CA SER A 299 9.62 11.26 1.53
C SER A 299 8.20 11.22 2.09
N GLY A 300 7.25 11.73 1.30
CA GLY A 300 5.86 11.86 1.70
C GLY A 300 4.88 11.65 0.56
N GLU A 301 3.59 11.58 0.88
CA GLU A 301 2.51 11.41 -0.11
C GLU A 301 2.71 10.22 -1.05
N CYS A 302 3.48 9.20 -0.67
CA CYS A 302 3.65 7.99 -1.47
C CYS A 302 2.50 7.01 -1.18
N LEU A 303 1.99 6.33 -2.20
CA LEU A 303 0.93 5.32 -2.11
C LEU A 303 1.46 3.95 -2.54
N ILE A 304 1.55 3.03 -1.59
CA ILE A 304 2.01 1.66 -1.77
C ILE A 304 0.81 0.75 -1.50
N GLU A 305 0.14 0.29 -2.56
CA GLU A 305 -1.12 -0.42 -2.38
C GLU A 305 -1.35 -1.61 -3.30
N ASN A 306 -2.19 -2.54 -2.85
CA ASN A 306 -2.55 -3.73 -3.63
C ASN A 306 -1.30 -4.50 -4.12
N ASN A 307 -0.20 -4.52 -3.36
CA ASN A 307 1.00 -5.30 -3.69
C ASN A 307 1.01 -6.65 -2.97
N ILE A 308 1.73 -7.61 -3.52
CA ILE A 308 2.03 -8.90 -2.90
C ILE A 308 3.52 -8.92 -2.54
N PHE A 309 3.82 -9.34 -1.31
CA PHE A 309 5.17 -9.52 -0.79
C PHE A 309 5.35 -10.96 -0.30
N GLU A 310 6.48 -11.60 -0.65
CA GLU A 310 6.79 -12.98 -0.27
C GLU A 310 8.27 -13.15 0.08
N HIS A 311 8.55 -13.90 1.16
CA HIS A 311 9.91 -14.32 1.52
C HIS A 311 10.88 -13.15 1.68
N LEU A 312 10.48 -12.17 2.50
CA LEU A 312 11.22 -10.93 2.81
C LEU A 312 11.41 -10.77 4.32
N ARG A 313 12.42 -9.99 4.72
CA ARG A 313 12.54 -9.56 6.13
C ARG A 313 11.49 -8.51 6.43
N HIS A 314 11.45 -7.43 5.65
CA HIS A 314 10.55 -6.29 5.87
C HIS A 314 9.84 -5.89 4.58
N SER A 315 8.58 -6.25 4.45
CA SER A 315 7.79 -5.99 3.22
C SER A 315 7.53 -4.50 3.00
N MET A 316 7.22 -3.76 4.07
CA MET A 316 6.87 -2.34 4.05
C MET A 316 7.60 -1.63 5.19
N LEU A 317 8.61 -0.82 4.86
CA LEU A 317 9.48 -0.17 5.83
C LEU A 317 9.47 1.35 5.69
N VAL A 318 9.35 2.04 6.82
CA VAL A 318 9.56 3.49 6.94
C VAL A 318 10.68 3.81 7.92
N GLN A 319 11.53 4.77 7.56
CA GLN A 319 12.61 5.27 8.42
C GLN A 319 13.00 6.70 8.06
N SER A 320 13.93 7.28 8.84
CA SER A 320 14.65 8.51 8.46
C SER A 320 13.73 9.65 8.05
N GLY A 321 12.76 9.99 8.90
CA GLY A 321 11.87 11.12 8.67
C GLY A 321 10.73 10.89 7.68
N ALA A 322 10.57 9.70 7.07
CA ALA A 322 9.43 9.43 6.18
C ALA A 322 8.09 9.79 6.84
N ASN A 323 7.23 10.54 6.13
CA ASN A 323 5.99 11.04 6.71
C ASN A 323 4.85 11.27 5.72
N GLY A 324 3.61 11.01 6.14
CA GLY A 324 2.44 11.24 5.28
C GLY A 324 2.28 10.25 4.13
N ASN A 325 2.94 9.09 4.21
CA ASN A 325 2.81 8.01 3.23
C ASN A 325 1.65 7.07 3.57
N VAL A 326 1.17 6.33 2.58
CA VAL A 326 0.08 5.35 2.70
C VAL A 326 0.55 3.99 2.20
N PHE A 327 0.46 2.99 3.05
CA PHE A 327 0.64 1.58 2.72
C PHE A 327 -0.70 0.88 2.91
N ALA A 328 -1.40 0.56 1.83
CA ALA A 328 -2.79 0.13 1.93
C ALA A 328 -3.14 -1.14 1.16
N TYR A 329 -3.95 -2.01 1.75
CA TYR A 329 -4.52 -3.17 1.08
C TYR A 329 -3.48 -4.10 0.41
N ASN A 330 -2.26 -4.15 0.96
CA ASN A 330 -1.23 -5.08 0.54
C ASN A 330 -1.43 -6.46 1.18
N TYR A 331 -0.78 -7.46 0.61
CA TYR A 331 -0.70 -8.82 1.15
C TYR A 331 0.76 -9.21 1.35
N SER A 332 1.12 -9.66 2.55
CA SER A 332 2.46 -10.16 2.87
C SER A 332 2.38 -11.50 3.59
N PHE A 333 3.17 -12.47 3.14
CA PHE A 333 3.21 -13.80 3.70
C PHE A 333 4.63 -14.39 3.59
N ASP A 334 4.84 -15.50 4.30
CA ASP A 334 6.14 -16.15 4.41
C ASP A 334 7.28 -15.18 4.81
N PRO A 335 7.15 -14.44 5.93
CA PRO A 335 8.23 -13.59 6.42
C PRO A 335 9.46 -14.44 6.71
N TYR A 336 10.65 -13.93 6.36
CA TYR A 336 11.89 -14.68 6.55
C TYR A 336 13.04 -13.80 7.01
N TRP A 337 13.69 -14.21 8.09
CA TRP A 337 15.00 -13.73 8.54
C TRP A 337 15.84 -14.93 9.04
N ASP A 338 17.16 -14.81 9.04
CA ASP A 338 18.07 -15.88 9.46
C ASP A 338 18.96 -15.51 10.66
N GLU A 339 18.57 -14.45 11.40
CA GLU A 339 19.34 -13.92 12.54
C GLU A 339 18.87 -14.53 13.88
N PRO A 340 19.71 -15.32 14.57
CA PRO A 340 19.40 -15.85 15.90
C PRO A 340 19.28 -14.73 16.95
N PRO A 341 18.55 -14.94 18.07
CA PRO A 341 17.96 -16.20 18.54
C PRO A 341 16.51 -16.42 18.13
N PHE A 342 15.95 -15.58 17.26
CA PHE A 342 14.53 -15.59 16.98
C PHE A 342 14.14 -16.61 15.88
N PRO A 343 12.88 -17.12 15.88
CA PRO A 343 12.41 -18.06 14.85
C PRO A 343 12.46 -17.46 13.45
N THR A 344 12.83 -18.21 12.41
CA THR A 344 13.04 -17.66 11.06
C THR A 344 11.82 -16.98 10.42
N ASN A 345 10.62 -17.26 10.92
CA ASN A 345 9.37 -16.67 10.45
C ASN A 345 8.89 -15.46 11.26
N SER A 346 9.75 -14.84 12.07
CA SER A 346 9.39 -13.73 12.98
C SER A 346 9.84 -12.36 12.53
N ALA A 347 10.24 -12.22 11.26
CA ALA A 347 10.50 -10.92 10.67
C ALA A 347 9.21 -10.06 10.64
N GLY A 348 9.37 -8.74 10.78
CA GLY A 348 8.25 -7.79 10.72
C GLY A 348 7.88 -7.43 9.29
N ASP A 349 6.63 -7.61 8.87
CA ASP A 349 6.19 -7.22 7.52
C ASP A 349 6.05 -5.70 7.39
N ILE A 350 5.38 -5.08 8.36
CA ILE A 350 5.26 -3.63 8.48
C ILE A 350 6.24 -3.17 9.56
N VAL A 351 7.18 -2.30 9.19
CA VAL A 351 8.24 -1.85 10.11
C VAL A 351 8.38 -0.33 10.13
N CYS A 352 8.29 0.23 11.34
CA CYS A 352 8.79 1.58 11.65
C CYS A 352 10.17 1.42 12.29
N HIS A 353 11.23 1.80 11.56
CA HIS A 353 12.61 1.39 11.85
C HIS A 353 13.50 2.48 12.46
N GLY A 354 12.90 3.53 13.03
CA GLY A 354 13.63 4.60 13.72
C GLY A 354 14.14 5.72 12.81
N ASN A 355 14.93 6.63 13.41
CA ASN A 355 15.23 7.96 12.88
C ASN A 355 13.95 8.76 12.54
N TYR A 356 12.97 8.72 13.45
CA TYR A 356 11.82 9.61 13.46
C TYR A 356 10.90 9.58 12.22
N PRO A 357 10.43 8.44 11.69
CA PRO A 357 9.27 8.43 10.78
C PRO A 357 7.98 8.75 11.55
N TYR A 358 7.06 9.52 10.98
CA TYR A 358 5.84 10.01 11.67
C TYR A 358 4.68 10.21 10.70
N LEU A 359 3.44 10.16 11.20
CA LEU A 359 2.23 10.41 10.38
C LEU A 359 2.12 9.55 9.11
N ASN A 360 2.71 8.35 9.07
CA ASN A 360 2.45 7.38 8.01
C ASN A 360 1.18 6.58 8.31
N LEU A 361 0.46 6.15 7.28
CA LEU A 361 -0.74 5.34 7.37
C LEU A 361 -0.47 3.94 6.83
N PHE A 362 -0.78 2.93 7.63
CA PHE A 362 -0.85 1.53 7.23
C PHE A 362 -2.31 1.10 7.35
N GLU A 363 -2.97 0.83 6.22
CA GLU A 363 -4.41 0.60 6.17
C GLU A 363 -4.81 -0.71 5.50
N GLY A 364 -5.64 -1.54 6.13
CA GLY A 364 -6.28 -2.65 5.41
C GLY A 364 -5.34 -3.75 4.90
N ASN A 365 -4.09 -3.78 5.37
CA ASN A 365 -3.11 -4.77 4.95
C ASN A 365 -3.38 -6.12 5.63
N ILE A 366 -3.13 -7.22 4.91
CA ILE A 366 -3.17 -8.58 5.46
C ILE A 366 -1.73 -9.08 5.49
N ILE A 367 -1.18 -9.27 6.70
CA ILE A 367 0.25 -9.46 6.96
C ILE A 367 0.46 -10.45 8.11
N GLN A 368 1.72 -10.77 8.45
CA GLN A 368 2.05 -11.69 9.54
C GLN A 368 2.38 -10.96 10.86
N SER A 369 3.11 -9.85 10.80
CA SER A 369 3.63 -9.10 11.95
C SER A 369 3.80 -7.60 11.67
N ILE A 370 3.40 -6.76 12.63
CA ILE A 370 3.68 -5.31 12.67
C ILE A 370 4.71 -5.06 13.77
N VAL A 371 5.84 -4.48 13.40
CA VAL A 371 6.97 -4.23 14.31
C VAL A 371 7.31 -2.74 14.34
N ILE A 372 7.34 -2.19 15.54
CA ILE A 372 7.83 -0.84 15.81
C ILE A 372 9.08 -0.99 16.66
N ASP A 373 10.25 -0.84 16.04
CA ASP A 373 11.54 -1.04 16.68
C ASP A 373 12.34 0.26 16.82
N ASP A 374 13.38 0.21 17.63
CA ASP A 374 14.32 1.29 17.92
C ASP A 374 15.73 0.99 17.39
N SER A 375 15.85 0.18 16.32
CA SER A 375 17.14 -0.19 15.73
C SER A 375 17.96 1.03 15.31
N HIS A 376 17.25 2.09 14.89
CA HIS A 376 17.83 3.40 14.63
C HIS A 376 17.23 4.50 15.52
N GLY A 377 16.91 4.14 16.76
CA GLY A 377 16.29 5.03 17.75
C GLY A 377 14.80 5.25 17.53
N ILE A 378 14.25 6.29 18.16
CA ILE A 378 12.80 6.44 18.29
C ILE A 378 12.10 6.77 16.96
N ASN A 379 10.90 6.21 16.79
CA ASN A 379 9.95 6.61 15.76
C ASN A 379 9.15 7.83 16.21
N GLY A 380 8.86 8.73 15.28
CA GLY A 380 8.04 9.90 15.57
C GLY A 380 6.57 9.53 15.78
N PRO A 381 5.76 10.49 16.27
CA PRO A 381 4.39 10.21 16.69
C PRO A 381 3.43 9.97 15.52
N PHE A 382 2.23 9.48 15.85
CA PHE A 382 1.07 9.45 14.96
C PHE A 382 1.20 8.62 13.68
N ASN A 383 2.18 7.71 13.59
CA ASN A 383 2.05 6.63 12.63
C ASN A 383 0.79 5.82 13.00
N THR A 384 0.02 5.45 11.98
CA THR A 384 -1.35 5.00 12.12
C THR A 384 -1.52 3.63 11.50
N PHE A 385 -1.89 2.66 12.33
CA PHE A 385 -2.27 1.31 11.93
C PHE A 385 -3.78 1.23 11.97
N PHE A 386 -4.42 1.22 10.81
CA PHE A 386 -5.86 1.26 10.65
C PHE A 386 -6.36 0.00 9.94
N ARG A 387 -7.24 -0.79 10.58
CA ARG A 387 -7.88 -1.96 9.96
C ARG A 387 -6.91 -2.96 9.32
N ASN A 388 -5.70 -3.15 9.86
CA ASN A 388 -4.78 -4.19 9.37
C ASN A 388 -5.13 -5.54 10.02
N ARG A 389 -4.83 -6.65 9.34
CA ARG A 389 -4.88 -7.99 9.94
C ARG A 389 -3.47 -8.57 10.05
N ALA A 390 -3.03 -8.85 11.27
CA ALA A 390 -1.82 -9.60 11.56
C ALA A 390 -2.18 -11.07 11.86
N GLN A 391 -1.64 -11.98 11.04
CA GLN A 391 -1.99 -13.41 11.04
C GLN A 391 -1.05 -14.30 11.87
N LEU A 392 0.13 -13.81 12.23
CA LEU A 392 1.15 -14.58 12.93
C LEU A 392 1.52 -13.93 14.27
N TYR A 393 2.54 -13.07 14.30
CA TYR A 393 3.10 -12.52 15.54
C TYR A 393 2.29 -11.35 16.11
N GLY A 394 1.44 -10.69 15.32
CA GLY A 394 0.57 -9.62 15.83
C GLY A 394 1.23 -8.23 15.72
N ILE A 395 1.05 -7.40 16.75
CA ILE A 395 1.61 -6.05 16.84
C ILE A 395 2.58 -6.01 18.03
N PHE A 396 3.81 -5.57 17.75
CA PHE A 396 4.89 -5.51 18.72
C PHE A 396 5.65 -4.19 18.63
N THR A 397 5.80 -3.51 19.77
CA THR A 397 6.66 -2.33 19.94
C THR A 397 7.76 -2.66 20.94
N ASN A 398 9.02 -2.33 20.63
CA ASN A 398 10.15 -2.53 21.56
C ASN A 398 9.93 -1.79 22.89
N ALA A 399 10.41 -2.37 23.99
CA ALA A 399 10.11 -1.92 25.35
C ALA A 399 10.87 -0.65 25.79
N ASN A 400 12.02 -0.34 25.17
CA ASN A 400 12.80 0.86 25.45
C ASN A 400 12.31 2.02 24.60
N PRO A 401 11.09 2.51 24.89
CA PRO A 401 10.00 2.54 23.93
C PRO A 401 10.44 3.03 22.55
N ALA A 402 10.21 2.21 21.54
CA ALA A 402 10.52 2.56 20.15
C ALA A 402 9.63 3.67 19.57
N SER A 403 8.55 4.03 20.25
CA SER A 403 7.65 5.11 19.84
C SER A 403 6.79 5.59 21.00
N ASP A 404 6.27 6.80 20.86
CA ASP A 404 5.16 7.32 21.66
C ASP A 404 4.04 7.80 20.74
N SER A 405 2.81 7.91 21.26
CA SER A 405 1.70 8.60 20.62
C SER A 405 1.22 8.04 19.27
N MET A 406 1.42 6.75 19.01
CA MET A 406 0.90 6.01 17.85
C MET A 406 -0.64 5.86 17.82
N ASN A 407 -1.20 5.58 16.64
CA ASN A 407 -2.62 5.26 16.46
C ASN A 407 -2.80 3.78 16.09
N TYR A 408 -3.62 3.05 16.85
CA TYR A 408 -4.01 1.67 16.56
C TYR A 408 -5.53 1.59 16.54
N VAL A 409 -6.13 1.47 15.36
CA VAL A 409 -7.59 1.49 15.24
C VAL A 409 -8.08 0.38 14.32
N GLY A 410 -8.99 -0.46 14.82
CA GLY A 410 -9.66 -1.49 14.02
C GLY A 410 -8.80 -2.67 13.56
N ASN A 411 -7.58 -2.83 14.08
CA ASN A 411 -6.69 -3.90 13.65
C ASN A 411 -7.14 -5.26 14.19
N GLU A 412 -6.90 -6.35 13.46
CA GLU A 412 -7.19 -7.72 13.86
C GLU A 412 -5.89 -8.50 14.10
N ILE A 413 -5.77 -9.12 15.27
CA ILE A 413 -4.63 -9.96 15.65
C ILE A 413 -5.14 -11.39 15.79
N THR A 414 -4.79 -12.25 14.83
CA THR A 414 -5.61 -13.43 14.51
C THR A 414 -5.03 -14.80 14.83
N SER A 415 -3.71 -14.91 15.08
CA SER A 415 -3.11 -16.20 15.40
C SER A 415 -3.67 -16.80 16.69
N THR A 416 -4.01 -18.08 16.64
CA THR A 416 -4.42 -18.90 17.79
C THR A 416 -3.31 -19.80 18.31
N LEU A 417 -2.13 -19.78 17.67
CA LEU A 417 -0.99 -20.62 18.06
C LEU A 417 -0.37 -20.12 19.39
N PRO A 418 0.06 -21.03 20.28
CA PRO A 418 0.73 -20.66 21.52
C PRO A 418 1.98 -19.80 21.27
N GLY A 419 2.15 -18.75 22.07
CA GLY A 419 3.31 -17.86 21.95
C GLY A 419 3.26 -16.85 20.79
N LEU A 420 2.14 -16.76 20.06
CA LEU A 420 1.93 -15.80 18.97
C LEU A 420 0.77 -14.82 19.26
N ALA A 421 0.43 -13.99 18.26
CA ALA A 421 -0.62 -12.98 18.36
C ALA A 421 -0.40 -12.00 19.53
N TYR A 422 0.77 -11.37 19.54
CA TYR A 422 1.11 -10.30 20.45
C TYR A 422 0.29 -9.05 20.15
N TYR A 423 -0.04 -8.33 21.21
CA TYR A 423 -0.58 -6.98 21.17
C TYR A 423 0.14 -6.20 22.26
N LEU A 424 1.40 -5.86 21.97
CA LEU A 424 2.37 -5.30 22.90
C LEU A 424 2.71 -3.87 22.48
N LEU A 425 1.97 -2.92 23.05
CA LEU A 425 2.06 -1.50 22.71
C LEU A 425 2.86 -0.73 23.76
N ASN A 426 4.19 -0.90 23.74
CA ASN A 426 5.09 -0.17 24.62
C ASN A 426 5.24 1.29 24.19
N GLY A 427 5.27 2.21 25.17
CA GLY A 427 5.28 3.65 24.94
C GLY A 427 4.15 4.34 25.71
N LYS A 428 3.99 5.64 25.49
CA LYS A 428 2.99 6.49 26.16
C LYS A 428 2.15 7.24 25.14
N GLY A 429 0.93 7.61 25.53
CA GLY A 429 0.05 8.47 24.74
C GLY A 429 -0.52 7.82 23.47
N HIS A 430 -0.43 6.48 23.34
CA HIS A 430 -1.08 5.76 22.27
C HIS A 430 -2.59 5.95 22.30
N PHE A 431 -3.20 5.86 21.13
CA PHE A 431 -4.65 5.84 20.99
C PHE A 431 -5.06 4.52 20.37
N GLU A 432 -5.97 3.86 21.06
CA GLU A 432 -6.46 2.55 20.71
C GLU A 432 -7.97 2.60 20.59
N TYR A 433 -8.51 2.06 19.50
CA TYR A 433 -9.96 2.02 19.29
C TYR A 433 -10.36 0.84 18.39
N GLY A 434 -11.17 -0.08 18.89
CA GLY A 434 -11.78 -1.14 18.11
C GLY A 434 -10.83 -2.21 17.58
N ASN A 435 -9.61 -2.31 18.13
CA ASN A 435 -8.70 -3.40 17.78
C ASN A 435 -9.28 -4.72 18.29
N ASN A 436 -9.18 -5.79 17.51
CA ASN A 436 -9.69 -7.10 17.86
C ASN A 436 -8.51 -8.07 18.05
N VAL A 437 -8.24 -8.43 19.30
CA VAL A 437 -7.16 -9.35 19.69
C VAL A 437 -7.78 -10.68 20.04
N LYS A 438 -7.62 -11.69 19.18
CA LYS A 438 -8.13 -13.06 19.42
C LYS A 438 -9.64 -13.08 19.71
N SER A 439 -10.42 -12.41 18.87
CA SER A 439 -11.88 -12.22 19.01
C SER A 439 -12.33 -11.30 20.16
N VAL A 440 -11.42 -10.60 20.83
CA VAL A 440 -11.72 -9.67 21.93
C VAL A 440 -11.43 -8.22 21.50
N ILE A 441 -12.43 -7.35 21.60
CA ILE A 441 -12.27 -5.92 21.30
C ILE A 441 -11.49 -5.21 22.43
N ALA A 442 -10.44 -4.49 22.04
CA ALA A 442 -9.57 -3.68 22.88
C ALA A 442 -9.43 -2.25 22.31
N PRO A 443 -9.70 -1.21 23.12
CA PRO A 443 -10.27 -1.24 24.47
C PRO A 443 -11.74 -1.71 24.49
N VAL A 444 -12.22 -2.23 25.61
CA VAL A 444 -13.62 -2.65 25.75
C VAL A 444 -14.57 -1.48 25.46
N GLY A 445 -15.63 -1.73 24.67
CA GLY A 445 -16.65 -0.72 24.33
C GLY A 445 -16.34 0.14 23.10
N THR A 446 -15.27 -0.15 22.36
CA THR A 446 -14.85 0.61 21.16
C THR A 446 -15.20 -0.10 19.84
N ASN A 447 -16.36 -0.76 19.77
CA ASN A 447 -16.73 -1.66 18.67
C ASN A 447 -17.42 -0.98 17.47
N THR A 448 -17.33 0.35 17.34
CA THR A 448 -17.99 1.12 16.26
C THR A 448 -16.98 2.00 15.55
N ILE A 449 -16.55 1.61 14.34
CA ILE A 449 -15.64 2.40 13.52
C ILE A 449 -16.43 2.89 12.30
N SER A 450 -16.64 4.21 12.23
CA SER A 450 -17.45 4.83 11.18
C SER A 450 -16.68 5.02 9.88
N GLU A 451 -15.37 5.23 9.98
CA GLU A 451 -14.47 5.45 8.88
C GLU A 451 -14.24 4.15 8.12
N LYS A 452 -14.50 4.20 6.81
CA LYS A 452 -14.19 3.10 5.90
C LYS A 452 -12.72 3.08 5.53
N SER A 453 -12.14 4.25 5.30
CA SER A 453 -10.75 4.49 4.94
C SER A 453 -10.32 5.86 5.48
N LEU A 454 -9.02 6.03 5.72
CA LEU A 454 -8.41 7.31 6.10
C LEU A 454 -7.78 8.05 4.92
N TYR A 455 -7.74 7.45 3.72
CA TYR A 455 -7.23 8.09 2.50
C TYR A 455 -8.17 8.01 1.29
N LEU A 456 -9.06 7.00 1.24
CA LEU A 456 -10.04 6.85 0.17
C LEU A 456 -11.39 7.45 0.54
N GLN A 457 -12.04 8.07 -0.44
CA GLN A 457 -13.44 8.51 -0.33
C GLN A 457 -14.43 7.44 -0.80
N ALA A 458 -13.97 6.44 -1.56
CA ALA A 458 -14.77 5.36 -2.11
C ALA A 458 -13.94 4.07 -2.24
N GLU A 459 -14.62 2.95 -2.50
CA GLU A 459 -13.96 1.69 -2.82
C GLU A 459 -12.99 1.86 -4.01
N PRO A 460 -11.74 1.35 -3.92
CA PRO A 460 -10.75 1.58 -4.97
C PRO A 460 -11.09 0.74 -6.22
N GLY A 461 -10.74 1.24 -7.41
CA GLY A 461 -11.13 0.60 -8.68
C GLY A 461 -10.56 -0.79 -8.92
N TYR A 462 -9.47 -1.16 -8.22
CA TYR A 462 -8.89 -2.51 -8.25
C TYR A 462 -9.57 -3.47 -7.24
N TRP A 463 -10.52 -2.98 -6.44
CA TRP A 463 -11.21 -3.79 -5.43
C TRP A 463 -12.10 -4.83 -6.10
N LEU A 464 -12.00 -6.08 -5.65
CA LEU A 464 -12.80 -7.14 -6.24
C LEU A 464 -14.21 -7.12 -5.65
N ALA A 465 -15.21 -7.08 -6.54
CA ALA A 465 -16.63 -6.94 -6.18
C ALA A 465 -17.19 -8.02 -5.24
N HIS A 466 -16.49 -9.14 -5.05
CA HIS A 466 -16.91 -10.19 -4.12
C HIS A 466 -16.45 -9.94 -2.67
N ASN A 467 -15.60 -8.94 -2.45
CA ASN A 467 -15.15 -8.48 -1.14
C ASN A 467 -15.96 -7.26 -0.69
N THR A 468 -16.33 -7.22 0.59
CA THR A 468 -16.90 -6.01 1.19
C THR A 468 -15.81 -4.96 1.39
N PHE A 469 -16.09 -3.69 1.11
CA PHE A 469 -15.18 -2.57 1.39
C PHE A 469 -15.68 -1.66 2.55
N PRO A 470 -14.85 -1.38 3.57
CA PRO A 470 -13.61 -2.10 3.90
C PRO A 470 -13.93 -3.54 4.33
N SER A 471 -12.92 -4.37 4.52
CA SER A 471 -13.13 -5.78 4.87
C SER A 471 -12.67 -6.17 6.28
N ILE A 472 -11.86 -5.35 6.95
CA ILE A 472 -11.22 -5.67 8.23
C ILE A 472 -11.69 -4.69 9.32
N GLY A 473 -11.89 -5.20 10.53
CA GLY A 473 -12.33 -4.41 11.69
C GLY A 473 -13.84 -4.15 11.72
N ALA A 474 -14.35 -3.68 12.84
CA ALA A 474 -15.80 -3.48 13.02
C ALA A 474 -16.43 -2.59 11.93
N PRO A 475 -17.68 -2.87 11.49
CA PRO A 475 -18.57 -3.94 11.98
C PRO A 475 -18.39 -5.29 11.26
N HIS A 476 -17.30 -5.48 10.51
CA HIS A 476 -17.07 -6.72 9.76
C HIS A 476 -16.69 -7.88 10.68
N ASP A 477 -17.05 -9.10 10.26
CA ASP A 477 -16.76 -10.32 11.02
C ASP A 477 -15.25 -10.50 11.15
N TYR A 478 -14.82 -10.70 12.39
CA TYR A 478 -13.43 -10.90 12.74
C TYR A 478 -12.78 -12.04 11.94
N ASN A 479 -11.59 -11.79 11.41
CA ASN A 479 -10.78 -12.77 10.68
C ASN A 479 -11.44 -13.34 9.41
N THR A 480 -12.35 -12.58 8.76
CA THR A 480 -13.03 -13.03 7.52
C THR A 480 -12.73 -12.18 6.29
N GLY A 481 -12.49 -10.88 6.47
CA GLY A 481 -12.23 -9.93 5.38
C GLY A 481 -11.08 -10.31 4.44
N ARG A 482 -11.15 -9.90 3.18
CA ARG A 482 -10.10 -10.10 2.17
C ARG A 482 -9.81 -8.80 1.45
N ASN A 483 -8.66 -8.70 0.80
CA ASN A 483 -8.32 -7.60 -0.10
C ASN A 483 -7.91 -8.17 -1.48
N SER A 484 -7.85 -7.31 -2.50
CA SER A 484 -7.54 -7.77 -3.87
C SER A 484 -6.16 -8.44 -4.00
N ALA A 485 -5.19 -8.07 -3.15
CA ALA A 485 -3.84 -8.64 -3.21
C ALA A 485 -3.82 -10.13 -2.81
N ILE A 486 -4.52 -10.52 -1.73
CA ILE A 486 -4.64 -11.94 -1.36
C ILE A 486 -5.45 -12.73 -2.41
N ASP A 487 -6.45 -12.11 -3.04
CA ASP A 487 -7.20 -12.77 -4.12
C ASP A 487 -6.33 -12.98 -5.36
N ARG A 488 -5.50 -11.99 -5.72
CA ARG A 488 -4.50 -12.12 -6.79
C ARG A 488 -3.53 -13.26 -6.51
N HIS A 489 -3.02 -13.34 -5.29
CA HIS A 489 -2.17 -14.44 -4.85
C HIS A 489 -2.87 -15.80 -5.01
N ASP A 490 -4.07 -15.97 -4.46
CA ASP A 490 -4.78 -17.26 -4.46
C ASP A 490 -5.19 -17.75 -5.86
N ASN A 491 -5.19 -16.84 -6.84
CA ASN A 491 -5.49 -17.12 -8.25
C ASN A 491 -4.23 -17.16 -9.15
N ASN A 492 -3.01 -17.20 -8.58
CA ASN A 492 -1.74 -17.21 -9.32
C ASN A 492 -1.59 -16.01 -10.29
N LEU A 493 -2.03 -14.83 -9.86
CA LEU A 493 -1.91 -13.58 -10.62
C LEU A 493 -1.05 -12.58 -9.82
N PRO A 494 0.26 -12.83 -9.70
CA PRO A 494 1.14 -12.09 -8.80
C PRO A 494 1.20 -10.59 -9.12
N THR A 495 0.95 -10.19 -10.37
CA THR A 495 1.00 -8.79 -10.80
C THR A 495 -0.29 -8.33 -11.48
N ASP A 496 -0.62 -7.05 -11.36
CA ASP A 496 -1.76 -6.41 -12.04
C ASP A 496 -1.34 -5.76 -13.37
N CYS A 497 -0.82 -6.58 -14.31
CA CYS A 497 -0.41 -6.12 -15.65
C CYS A 497 -1.56 -6.03 -16.65
N THR A 498 -2.58 -6.87 -16.45
CA THR A 498 -3.68 -7.04 -17.40
C THR A 498 -4.77 -6.04 -17.04
N LYS A 499 -5.24 -5.23 -17.99
CA LYS A 499 -6.41 -4.36 -17.78
C LYS A 499 -7.59 -5.19 -17.25
N ASN A 500 -7.97 -4.98 -15.99
CA ASN A 500 -9.14 -5.61 -15.35
C ASN A 500 -9.23 -7.13 -15.62
N PRO A 501 -8.46 -7.97 -14.91
CA PRO A 501 -8.87 -9.36 -14.79
C PRO A 501 -10.25 -9.37 -14.12
N VAL A 502 -11.30 -9.56 -14.90
CA VAL A 502 -12.61 -9.90 -14.34
C VAL A 502 -12.47 -11.31 -13.79
N TYR A 503 -12.20 -11.42 -12.49
CA TYR A 503 -12.10 -12.70 -11.78
C TYR A 503 -13.49 -13.34 -11.73
N THR A 504 -13.83 -14.10 -12.77
CA THR A 504 -15.08 -14.88 -12.83
C THR A 504 -15.00 -16.16 -11.98
N SER A 505 -13.85 -16.44 -11.37
CA SER A 505 -13.65 -17.57 -10.48
C SER A 505 -12.78 -17.16 -9.30
N ILE A 506 -13.34 -17.18 -8.09
CA ILE A 506 -12.60 -17.67 -6.92
C ILE A 506 -12.23 -19.11 -7.31
N LYS A 507 -10.98 -19.53 -7.14
CA LYS A 507 -10.54 -20.93 -7.26
C LYS A 507 -11.69 -21.82 -6.81
N SER A 508 -12.43 -22.38 -7.78
CA SER A 508 -13.57 -23.21 -7.47
C SER A 508 -12.95 -24.44 -6.86
N VAL A 509 -13.05 -24.54 -5.54
CA VAL A 509 -12.96 -25.83 -4.85
C VAL A 509 -13.80 -26.76 -5.69
N SER A 510 -13.17 -27.79 -6.25
CA SER A 510 -13.81 -28.63 -7.24
C SER A 510 -15.10 -29.17 -6.64
N GLN A 511 -16.15 -29.39 -7.44
CA GLN A 511 -17.44 -29.89 -6.92
C GLN A 511 -17.29 -31.16 -6.05
N GLU A 512 -16.17 -31.89 -6.22
CA GLU A 512 -15.78 -33.07 -5.47
C GLU A 512 -15.33 -32.77 -4.02
N ASP A 513 -14.68 -31.63 -3.77
CA ASP A 513 -14.07 -31.30 -2.47
C ASP A 513 -15.10 -30.89 -1.39
N MET A 514 -16.29 -30.40 -1.79
CA MET A 514 -17.39 -30.09 -0.86
C MET A 514 -18.40 -31.24 -0.70
N GLY A 515 -18.31 -32.29 -1.52
CA GLY A 515 -19.22 -33.44 -1.49
C GLY A 515 -20.71 -33.05 -1.64
N ILE A 516 -21.01 -32.00 -2.43
CA ILE A 516 -22.37 -31.50 -2.70
C ILE A 516 -22.83 -31.93 -4.10
N LEU A 517 -23.94 -32.66 -4.15
CA LEU A 517 -24.65 -33.04 -5.36
C LEU A 517 -25.94 -32.21 -5.50
N VAL A 518 -26.18 -31.66 -6.68
CA VAL A 518 -27.41 -30.92 -7.00
C VAL A 518 -28.18 -31.62 -8.11
N SER A 519 -29.45 -31.97 -7.87
CA SER A 519 -30.27 -32.72 -8.82
C SER A 519 -31.77 -32.49 -8.62
N PRO A 520 -32.64 -32.75 -9.61
CA PRO A 520 -32.29 -32.96 -11.00
C PRO A 520 -31.79 -31.67 -11.65
N ASN A 521 -31.02 -31.79 -12.73
CA ASN A 521 -30.69 -30.66 -13.60
C ASN A 521 -30.70 -31.17 -15.05
N PRO A 522 -31.70 -30.81 -15.89
CA PRO A 522 -32.68 -29.74 -15.67
C PRO A 522 -33.72 -30.04 -14.58
N PHE A 523 -34.26 -29.01 -13.94
CA PHE A 523 -35.27 -29.10 -12.87
C PHE A 523 -36.60 -28.47 -13.28
N ASN A 524 -37.67 -28.79 -12.54
CA ASN A 524 -38.98 -28.15 -12.67
C ASN A 524 -39.17 -27.17 -11.48
N ASN A 525 -39.94 -27.57 -10.48
CA ASN A 525 -40.27 -26.72 -9.33
C ASN A 525 -39.46 -27.04 -8.07
N LEU A 526 -38.58 -28.04 -8.12
CA LEU A 526 -37.79 -28.48 -6.98
C LEU A 526 -36.34 -28.74 -7.41
N VAL A 527 -35.40 -28.28 -6.58
CA VAL A 527 -33.98 -28.60 -6.69
C VAL A 527 -33.54 -29.28 -5.39
N HIS A 528 -33.04 -30.51 -5.49
CA HIS A 528 -32.50 -31.24 -4.36
C HIS A 528 -30.99 -30.99 -4.23
N ILE A 529 -30.56 -30.75 -3.00
CA ILE A 529 -29.17 -30.62 -2.61
C ILE A 529 -28.87 -31.73 -1.62
N SER A 530 -27.91 -32.58 -1.98
CA SER A 530 -27.35 -33.62 -1.10
C SER A 530 -25.91 -33.25 -0.79
N ALA A 531 -25.54 -33.25 0.49
CA ALA A 531 -24.22 -32.90 0.99
C ALA A 531 -23.72 -34.02 1.91
N SER A 532 -22.44 -34.38 1.75
CA SER A 532 -21.80 -35.49 2.47
C SER A 532 -21.39 -35.15 3.93
N ILE A 533 -21.89 -34.05 4.50
CA ILE A 533 -21.41 -33.47 5.77
C ILE A 533 -22.54 -32.84 6.61
N SER A 534 -22.33 -32.77 7.93
CA SER A 534 -23.32 -32.37 8.96
C SER A 534 -23.38 -30.87 9.29
N SER A 535 -22.60 -30.02 8.64
CA SER A 535 -22.56 -28.57 8.88
C SER A 535 -23.65 -27.82 8.11
N ALA A 536 -24.17 -26.73 8.67
CA ALA A 536 -25.13 -25.87 7.98
C ALA A 536 -24.49 -25.08 6.83
N PHE A 537 -25.22 -24.93 5.73
CA PHE A 537 -24.86 -24.13 4.56
C PHE A 537 -25.88 -23.02 4.33
N THR A 538 -25.49 -22.00 3.58
CA THR A 538 -26.41 -21.04 2.97
C THR A 538 -26.42 -21.22 1.45
N TYR A 539 -27.54 -20.93 0.81
CA TYR A 539 -27.65 -20.96 -0.64
C TYR A 539 -28.21 -19.64 -1.19
N ARG A 540 -27.83 -19.32 -2.42
CA ARG A 540 -28.38 -18.22 -3.21
C ARG A 540 -28.59 -18.66 -4.66
N ILE A 541 -29.74 -18.34 -5.24
CA ILE A 541 -30.05 -18.54 -6.65
C ILE A 541 -30.03 -17.18 -7.35
N TYR A 542 -29.31 -17.09 -8.45
CA TYR A 542 -29.16 -15.90 -9.27
C TYR A 542 -29.72 -16.12 -10.67
N ASN A 543 -30.24 -15.06 -11.29
CA ASN A 543 -30.40 -15.04 -12.75
C ASN A 543 -29.05 -14.80 -13.46
N THR A 544 -29.07 -14.81 -14.79
CA THR A 544 -27.87 -14.57 -15.64
C THR A 544 -27.32 -13.15 -15.55
N THR A 545 -28.05 -12.19 -15.00
CA THR A 545 -27.58 -10.81 -14.75
C THR A 545 -27.01 -10.62 -13.34
N GLY A 546 -26.98 -11.67 -12.52
CA GLY A 546 -26.41 -11.64 -11.17
C GLY A 546 -27.36 -11.13 -10.08
N GLN A 547 -28.64 -10.95 -10.37
CA GLN A 547 -29.65 -10.60 -9.35
C GLN A 547 -30.01 -11.83 -8.53
N ILE A 548 -30.08 -11.68 -7.20
CA ILE A 548 -30.54 -12.73 -6.29
C ILE A 548 -32.05 -12.88 -6.43
N LEU A 549 -32.50 -14.08 -6.79
CA LEU A 549 -33.91 -14.43 -6.91
C LEU A 549 -34.42 -15.19 -5.69
N LYS A 550 -33.55 -15.97 -5.04
CA LYS A 550 -33.89 -16.75 -3.85
C LYS A 550 -32.65 -16.98 -2.99
N GLU A 551 -32.81 -17.01 -1.68
CA GLU A 551 -31.76 -17.38 -0.74
C GLU A 551 -32.32 -18.09 0.50
N GLY A 552 -31.47 -18.81 1.22
CA GLY A 552 -31.87 -19.51 2.44
C GLY A 552 -30.72 -20.28 3.09
N SER A 553 -31.04 -21.03 4.13
CA SER A 553 -30.11 -21.93 4.84
C SER A 553 -30.53 -23.38 4.73
N ILE A 554 -29.53 -24.27 4.76
CA ILE A 554 -29.64 -25.72 4.70
C ILE A 554 -28.97 -26.26 5.95
N THR A 555 -29.74 -26.85 6.86
CA THR A 555 -29.25 -27.37 8.13
C THR A 555 -29.16 -28.90 8.16
N THR A 556 -29.64 -29.56 7.12
CA THR A 556 -29.62 -31.02 6.96
C THR A 556 -28.89 -31.41 5.68
N GLY A 557 -28.12 -32.50 5.72
CA GLY A 557 -27.34 -32.99 4.58
C GLY A 557 -28.17 -33.32 3.33
N ASN A 558 -29.47 -33.52 3.45
CA ASN A 558 -30.40 -33.54 2.33
C ASN A 558 -31.45 -32.44 2.49
N SER A 559 -31.58 -31.58 1.49
CA SER A 559 -32.54 -30.47 1.48
C SER A 559 -33.12 -30.26 0.09
N THR A 560 -34.33 -29.70 0.06
CA THR A 560 -35.02 -29.36 -1.19
C THR A 560 -35.29 -27.87 -1.22
N ILE A 561 -34.94 -27.21 -2.32
CA ILE A 561 -35.29 -25.83 -2.61
C ILE A 561 -36.51 -25.84 -3.52
N GLU A 562 -37.60 -25.22 -3.08
CA GLU A 562 -38.76 -24.94 -3.93
C GLU A 562 -38.45 -23.77 -4.86
N THR A 563 -38.82 -23.90 -6.13
CA THR A 563 -38.48 -22.94 -7.18
C THR A 563 -39.66 -22.68 -8.12
N ALA A 564 -40.90 -22.90 -7.66
CA ALA A 564 -42.10 -22.73 -8.47
C ALA A 564 -42.26 -21.31 -9.03
N GLU A 565 -41.78 -20.32 -8.29
CA GLU A 565 -41.80 -18.89 -8.62
C GLU A 565 -40.82 -18.50 -9.75
N LEU A 566 -39.81 -19.32 -10.04
CA LEU A 566 -38.84 -19.03 -11.08
C LEU A 566 -39.43 -19.33 -12.47
N SER A 567 -39.15 -18.50 -13.48
CA SER A 567 -39.53 -18.81 -14.87
C SER A 567 -38.62 -19.90 -15.48
N SER A 568 -38.98 -20.46 -16.64
CA SER A 568 -38.07 -21.35 -17.38
C SER A 568 -36.82 -20.57 -17.82
N GLY A 569 -35.62 -21.13 -17.64
CA GLY A 569 -34.39 -20.40 -17.91
C GLY A 569 -33.14 -20.94 -17.21
N LEU A 570 -32.02 -20.26 -17.42
CA LEU A 570 -30.73 -20.57 -16.80
C LEU A 570 -30.56 -19.79 -15.49
N TYR A 571 -30.12 -20.49 -14.47
CA TYR A 571 -29.88 -19.95 -13.13
C TYR A 571 -28.51 -20.38 -12.62
N ILE A 572 -27.98 -19.64 -11.66
CA ILE A 572 -26.76 -19.97 -10.93
C ILE A 572 -27.13 -20.22 -9.48
N LEU A 573 -26.84 -21.41 -8.96
CA LEU A 573 -26.93 -21.72 -7.54
C LEU A 573 -25.54 -21.62 -6.92
N LYS A 574 -25.40 -20.78 -5.89
CA LYS A 574 -24.21 -20.70 -5.05
C LYS A 574 -24.54 -21.27 -3.67
N VAL A 575 -23.69 -22.15 -3.16
CA VAL A 575 -23.78 -22.70 -1.80
C VAL A 575 -22.52 -22.30 -1.04
N ARG A 576 -22.66 -21.85 0.22
CA ARG A 576 -21.56 -21.40 1.07
C ARG A 576 -21.63 -22.08 2.45
N ASN A 577 -20.52 -22.61 2.94
CA ASN A 577 -20.41 -23.18 4.29
C ASN A 577 -20.06 -22.11 5.35
N THR A 578 -20.06 -22.48 6.63
CA THR A 578 -19.70 -21.58 7.74
C THR A 578 -18.23 -21.16 7.78
N GLN A 579 -17.36 -21.85 7.03
CA GLN A 579 -15.94 -21.53 6.89
C GLN A 579 -15.65 -20.60 5.69
N GLY A 580 -16.69 -20.17 4.96
CA GLY A 580 -16.57 -19.25 3.82
C GLY A 580 -16.34 -19.93 2.47
N THR A 581 -16.11 -21.25 2.43
CA THR A 581 -15.96 -22.03 1.19
C THR A 581 -17.25 -22.00 0.37
N CYS A 582 -17.14 -21.81 -0.94
CA CYS A 582 -18.28 -21.72 -1.86
C CYS A 582 -18.21 -22.75 -2.99
N ALA A 583 -19.35 -23.35 -3.33
CA ALA A 583 -19.56 -24.13 -4.55
C ALA A 583 -20.60 -23.45 -5.44
N VAL A 584 -20.45 -23.57 -6.76
CA VAL A 584 -21.34 -22.96 -7.76
C VAL A 584 -21.83 -24.00 -8.75
N PHE A 585 -23.13 -23.99 -9.01
CA PHE A 585 -23.82 -24.91 -9.92
C PHE A 585 -24.64 -24.11 -10.94
N LYS A 586 -24.60 -24.53 -12.20
CA LYS A 586 -25.51 -24.01 -13.24
C LYS A 586 -26.77 -24.85 -13.25
N LEU A 587 -27.94 -24.23 -13.13
CA LEU A 587 -29.22 -24.92 -13.11
C LEU A 587 -30.07 -24.49 -14.31
N LEU A 588 -30.68 -25.45 -14.99
CA LEU A 588 -31.62 -25.21 -16.09
C LEU A 588 -33.04 -25.55 -15.63
N LYS A 589 -33.92 -24.55 -15.54
CA LYS A 589 -35.35 -24.77 -15.29
C LYS A 589 -36.08 -25.02 -16.61
N LYS A 590 -36.84 -26.12 -16.68
CA LYS A 590 -37.74 -26.41 -17.81
C LYS A 590 -39.05 -25.64 -17.68
#